data_AF-A0A1L9TL86-F1
#
_entry.id   AF-A0A1L9TL86-F1
#
_cell.length_a   1.000
_cell.length_b   1.000
_cell.length_c   1.000
_cell.angle_alpha   90.00
_cell.angle_beta   90.00
_cell.angle_gamma   90.00
#
_symmetry.space_group_name_H-M   'P 1'
#
loop_
_entity.id
_entity.type
_entity.pdbx_description
1 polymer ?
#
loop_
_entity_poly.entity_id
_entity_poly.type
_entity_poly.pdbx_seq_one_letter_code
_entity_poly.pdbx_strand_id
1 'polypeptide(L)'
;MADKLRTLQNLEAMQARYVGTGHADTTKHEFLSNIARDSYASYVGHAPLLGYMAVGMGESREKVRAAMIEKMVRGVGPPPETQE
;
A
#
# COMPACT_ATOMS: atom_id res chain seq x y z
N MET A 1 9.07 -32.02 8.78
CA MET A 1 7.72 -31.43 9.03
C MET A 1 7.80 -30.22 9.96
N ALA A 2 8.54 -30.30 11.08
CA ALA A 2 8.72 -29.18 12.01
C ALA A 2 9.29 -27.89 11.38
N ASP A 3 10.29 -27.99 10.51
CA ASP A 3 10.86 -26.79 9.87
C ASP A 3 9.86 -26.05 8.97
N LYS A 4 9.00 -26.77 8.24
CA LYS A 4 7.95 -26.16 7.41
C LYS A 4 6.94 -25.40 8.26
N LEU A 5 6.56 -25.97 9.41
CA LEU A 5 5.66 -25.31 10.35
C LEU A 5 6.31 -24.04 10.95
N ARG A 6 7.58 -24.12 11.33
CA ARG A 6 8.33 -22.96 11.84
C ARG A 6 8.45 -21.86 10.78
N THR A 7 8.66 -22.20 9.52
CA THR A 7 8.70 -21.21 8.43
C THR A 7 7.35 -20.52 8.22
N LEU A 8 6.24 -21.25 8.33
CA LEU A 8 4.90 -20.65 8.21
C LEU A 8 4.61 -19.70 9.37
N GLN A 9 4.90 -20.10 10.61
CA GLN A 9 4.74 -19.23 11.78
C GLN A 9 5.59 -17.96 11.68
N ASN A 10 6.81 -18.07 11.16
CA ASN A 10 7.66 -16.89 10.94
C ASN A 10 7.09 -15.97 9.86
N LEU A 11 6.50 -16.53 8.79
CA LEU A 11 5.85 -15.75 7.74
C LEU A 11 4.62 -15.01 8.28
N GLU A 12 3.76 -15.68 9.04
CA GLU A 12 2.59 -15.08 9.68
C GLU A 12 3.00 -13.95 10.64
N ALA A 13 4.06 -14.15 11.42
CA ALA A 13 4.62 -13.11 12.28
C ALA A 13 5.12 -11.89 11.50
N MET A 14 5.74 -12.09 10.34
CA MET A 14 6.16 -11.01 9.45
C MET A 14 4.96 -10.29 8.83
N GLN A 15 3.94 -11.01 8.38
CA GLN A 15 2.71 -10.43 7.82
C GLN A 15 1.94 -9.59 8.84
N ALA A 16 1.92 -10.01 10.11
CA ALA A 16 1.32 -9.24 11.20
C ALA A 16 2.09 -7.94 11.52
N ARG A 17 3.42 -7.97 11.40
CA ARG A 17 4.28 -6.82 11.73
C ARG A 17 4.45 -5.83 10.59
N TYR A 18 4.55 -6.34 9.37
CA TYR A 18 4.88 -5.58 8.16
C TYR A 18 3.73 -5.73 7.17
N VAL A 19 2.79 -4.78 7.25
CA VAL A 19 1.66 -4.69 6.32
C VAL A 19 2.19 -4.64 4.89
N GLY A 20 1.62 -5.48 4.02
CA GLY A 20 2.04 -5.60 2.63
C GLY A 20 2.98 -6.78 2.33
N THR A 21 3.43 -7.50 3.35
CA THR A 21 4.17 -8.76 3.17
C THR A 21 3.29 -9.79 2.46
N GLY A 22 3.67 -10.18 1.24
CA GLY A 22 2.92 -11.13 0.41
C GLY A 22 3.21 -12.61 0.71
N HIS A 23 2.52 -13.48 -0.03
CA HIS A 23 2.71 -14.92 -0.10
C HIS A 23 2.48 -15.39 -1.56
N ALA A 24 2.63 -16.70 -1.81
CA ALA A 24 2.54 -17.25 -3.17
C ALA A 24 1.19 -16.97 -3.85
N ASP A 25 0.12 -16.90 -3.07
CA ASP A 25 -1.25 -16.68 -3.55
C ASP A 25 -1.68 -15.20 -3.49
N THR A 26 -0.76 -14.27 -3.20
CA THR A 26 -1.09 -12.84 -3.23
C THR A 26 -1.55 -12.44 -4.62
N THR A 27 -2.77 -11.92 -4.70
CA THR A 27 -3.40 -11.52 -5.95
C THR A 27 -2.74 -10.27 -6.52
N LYS A 28 -2.88 -10.07 -7.84
CA LYS A 28 -2.46 -8.84 -8.50
C LYS A 28 -3.07 -7.59 -7.86
N HIS A 29 -4.34 -7.68 -7.43
CA HIS A 29 -5.04 -6.55 -6.80
C HIS A 29 -4.46 -6.21 -5.44
N GLU A 30 -4.19 -7.20 -4.58
CA GLU A 30 -3.56 -6.99 -3.27
C GLU A 30 -2.16 -6.39 -3.41
N PHE A 31 -1.35 -6.93 -4.31
CA PHE A 31 0.01 -6.43 -4.56
C PHE A 31 -0.02 -4.96 -5.04
N LEU A 32 -0.82 -4.65 -6.05
CA LEU A 32 -0.94 -3.28 -6.57
C LEU A 32 -1.53 -2.32 -5.54
N SER A 33 -2.47 -2.78 -4.72
CA SER A 33 -3.03 -1.98 -3.63
C SER A 33 -1.96 -1.60 -2.61
N ASN A 34 -1.08 -2.52 -2.24
CA ASN A 34 0.01 -2.24 -1.31
C ASN A 34 1.03 -1.27 -1.92
N ILE A 35 1.45 -1.49 -3.17
CA ILE A 35 2.36 -0.57 -3.88
C ILE A 35 1.78 0.85 -3.97
N ALA A 36 0.48 0.98 -4.28
CA ALA A 36 -0.18 2.27 -4.33
C ALA A 36 -0.17 2.96 -2.96
N ARG A 37 -0.47 2.23 -1.88
CA ARG A 37 -0.42 2.77 -0.51
C ARG A 37 0.99 3.18 -0.12
N ASP A 38 2.01 2.39 -0.41
CA ASP A 38 3.42 2.71 -0.10
C ASP A 38 3.88 3.97 -0.85
N SER A 39 3.43 4.13 -2.09
CA SER A 39 3.68 5.32 -2.90
C SER A 39 3.04 6.55 -2.26
N TYR A 40 1.73 6.52 -1.98
CA TYR A 40 1.04 7.64 -1.35
C TYR A 40 1.56 7.97 0.06
N ALA A 41 1.94 6.95 0.84
CA ALA A 41 2.59 7.15 2.14
C ALA A 41 3.91 7.93 1.99
N SER A 42 4.73 7.55 1.01
CA SER A 42 5.98 8.25 0.71
C SER A 42 5.75 9.67 0.20
N TYR A 43 4.72 9.88 -0.62
CA TYR A 43 4.34 11.18 -1.18
C TYR A 43 3.98 12.18 -0.09
N VAL A 44 3.25 11.73 0.92
CA VAL A 44 2.83 12.56 2.05
C VAL A 44 3.92 12.67 3.12
N GLY A 45 4.70 11.61 3.35
CA GLY A 45 5.75 11.56 4.38
C GLY A 45 6.98 12.40 4.06
N HIS A 46 7.34 12.55 2.79
CA HIS A 46 8.51 13.35 2.38
C HIS A 46 8.09 14.77 2.00
N ALA A 47 8.38 15.74 2.87
CA ALA A 47 8.01 17.13 2.66
C ALA A 47 8.44 17.74 1.29
N PRO A 48 9.65 17.44 0.75
CA PRO A 48 10.03 17.92 -0.59
C PRO A 48 9.16 17.34 -1.71
N LEU A 49 8.81 16.05 -1.58
CA LEU A 49 8.00 15.35 -2.59
C LEU A 49 6.54 15.84 -2.57
N LEU A 50 5.97 16.05 -1.38
CA LEU A 50 4.67 16.68 -1.22
C LEU A 50 4.66 18.10 -1.80
N GLY A 51 5.72 18.87 -1.56
CA GLY A 51 5.89 20.22 -2.12
C GLY A 51 5.95 20.20 -3.65
N TYR A 52 6.74 19.29 -4.22
CA TYR A 52 6.83 19.09 -5.67
C TYR A 52 5.46 18.78 -6.29
N MET A 53 4.69 17.88 -5.69
CA MET A 53 3.33 17.57 -6.16
C MET A 53 2.36 18.72 -5.99
N ALA A 54 2.41 19.45 -4.88
CA ALA A 54 1.57 20.62 -4.66
C ALA A 54 1.80 21.70 -5.74
N VAL A 55 3.06 21.95 -6.09
CA VAL A 55 3.42 22.87 -7.17
C VAL A 55 2.93 22.35 -8.52
N GLY A 56 3.17 21.07 -8.84
CA GLY A 56 2.74 20.47 -10.11
C GLY A 56 1.21 20.42 -10.29
N MET A 57 0.46 20.29 -9.19
CA MET A 57 -1.00 20.27 -9.19
C MET A 57 -1.62 21.66 -9.06
N GLY A 58 -0.84 22.70 -8.75
CA GLY A 58 -1.35 24.06 -8.54
C GLY A 58 -2.26 24.21 -7.32
N GLU A 59 -2.14 23.32 -6.33
CA GLU A 59 -3.01 23.26 -5.15
C GLU A 59 -2.21 23.43 -3.85
N SER A 60 -2.90 23.75 -2.76
CA SER A 60 -2.23 23.84 -1.46
C SER A 60 -1.70 22.49 -0.99
N ARG A 61 -0.58 22.50 -0.27
CA ARG A 61 0.07 21.27 0.25
C ARG A 61 -0.90 20.40 1.07
N GLU A 62 -1.76 21.02 1.88
CA GLU A 62 -2.73 20.29 2.70
C GLU A 62 -3.86 19.66 1.89
N LYS A 63 -4.35 20.32 0.83
CA LYS A 63 -5.32 19.72 -0.07
C LYS A 63 -4.73 18.52 -0.81
N VAL A 64 -3.52 18.65 -1.33
CA VAL A 64 -2.83 17.53 -1.99
C VAL A 64 -2.59 16.39 -1.00
N ARG A 65 -2.15 16.70 0.22
CA ARG A 65 -1.98 15.71 1.30
C ARG A 65 -3.27 14.94 1.59
N ALA A 66 -4.38 15.65 1.78
CA ALA A 66 -5.69 15.03 2.01
C ALA A 66 -6.10 14.11 0.84
N ALA A 67 -5.98 14.62 -0.39
CA ALA A 67 -6.31 13.85 -1.60
C ALA A 67 -5.45 12.58 -1.76
N MET A 68 -4.16 12.63 -1.41
CA MET A 68 -3.29 11.45 -1.44
C MET A 68 -3.69 10.41 -0.38
N ILE A 69 -4.07 10.85 0.83
CA ILE A 69 -4.54 9.95 1.89
C ILE A 69 -5.87 9.29 1.50
N GLU A 70 -6.81 10.04 0.93
CA GLU A 70 -8.09 9.49 0.45
C GLU A 70 -7.88 8.42 -0.63
N LYS A 71 -6.91 8.63 -1.53
CA LYS A 71 -6.54 7.64 -2.56
C LYS A 71 -5.94 6.35 -1.98
N MET A 72 -5.53 6.30 -0.72
CA MET A 72 -5.03 5.06 -0.10
C MET A 72 -6.13 4.01 0.14
N VAL A 73 -7.41 4.43 0.16
CA VAL A 73 -8.55 3.54 0.46
C VAL A 73 -8.86 2.63 -0.73
N ARG A 74 -8.98 3.20 -1.94
CA ARG A 74 -9.29 2.46 -3.19
C ARG A 74 -8.54 3.03 -4.41
N GLY A 75 -7.26 3.32 -4.25
CA GLY A 75 -6.44 3.94 -5.31
C GLY A 75 -6.30 3.12 -6.59
N VAL A 76 -6.50 1.80 -6.52
CA VAL A 76 -6.42 0.87 -7.67
C VAL A 76 -7.79 0.32 -8.09
N GLY A 77 -8.88 0.94 -7.63
CA GLY A 77 -10.25 0.50 -7.89
C GLY A 77 -10.73 -0.65 -6.97
N PRO A 78 -11.99 -1.10 -7.16
CA PRO A 78 -12.54 -2.21 -6.39
C PRO A 78 -11.78 -3.52 -6.66
N PRO A 79 -11.74 -4.45 -5.69
CA PRO A 79 -11.22 -5.79 -5.95
C PRO A 79 -12.01 -6.49 -7.06
N PRO A 80 -11.37 -7.39 -7.83
CA PRO A 80 -12.07 -8.20 -8.82
C PRO A 80 -13.16 -9.03 -8.15
N GLU A 81 -14.24 -9.31 -8.88
CA GLU A 81 -15.27 -10.25 -8.42
C GLU A 81 -14.62 -11.61 -8.17
N THR A 82 -14.83 -12.16 -6.98
CA THR A 82 -14.37 -13.50 -6.63
C THR A 82 -15.07 -14.49 -7.57
N GLN A 83 -14.33 -15.11 -8.48
CA GLN A 83 -14.83 -16.25 -9.22
C GLN A 83 -14.84 -17.43 -8.24
N GLU A 84 -16.02 -17.81 -7.75
CA GLU A 84 -16.20 -19.10 -7.08
C GLU A 84 -15.91 -20.27 -8.04
#